data_AF-A0A9E1UV98-F1
#
_entry.id   AF-A0A9E1UV98-F1
#
_cell.length_a   1.000
_cell.length_b   1.000
_cell.length_c   1.000
_cell.angle_alpha   90.00
_cell.angle_beta   90.00
_cell.angle_gamma   90.00
#
_symmetry.space_group_name_H-M   'P 1'
#
loop_
_entity.id
_entity.type
_entity.pdbx_description
1 polymer ?
#
loop_
_entity_poly.entity_id
_entity_poly.type
_entity_poly.pdbx_seq_one_letter_code
_entity_poly.pdbx_strand_id
1 'polypeptide(L)'
;MAMVLNIDFHDLLGAKERPGSQYVGHPDGYYPQKSLEVLIRRAAQSGFKRLFFRIAVCGRTACRSKVKEMADHRPEWPATLKRYDPFAVAVKTAHETGMECYAWITPFDDAGPKLGRSKPGSSQSRFSFEHPEFQLQDRDGDDPLYGVYCFGHPEVRAYFLNHIRELLAYGPDGIFFSNRSHSNMTRRQKERGFNPPVIARYIERFGSDPRIP
;
A
#
# COMPACT_ATOMS: atom_id res chain seq x y z
N MET A 1 -10.91 18.91 -17.34
CA MET A 1 -10.10 18.10 -16.41
C MET A 1 -11.07 17.48 -15.40
N ALA A 2 -11.08 16.15 -15.26
CA ALA A 2 -12.00 15.47 -14.32
C ALA A 2 -11.47 15.59 -12.89
N MET A 3 -12.31 15.98 -11.93
CA MET A 3 -11.92 16.07 -10.52
C MET A 3 -11.80 14.66 -9.91
N VAL A 4 -10.73 14.46 -9.14
CA VAL A 4 -10.39 13.19 -8.49
C VAL A 4 -10.38 13.36 -6.97
N LEU A 5 -11.10 12.49 -6.27
CA LEU A 5 -11.07 12.39 -4.82
C LEU A 5 -10.08 11.30 -4.43
N ASN A 6 -9.08 11.65 -3.62
CA ASN A 6 -8.19 10.67 -3.01
C ASN A 6 -8.69 10.38 -1.60
N ILE A 7 -9.08 9.13 -1.32
CA ILE A 7 -9.44 8.68 0.02
C ILE A 7 -8.30 7.84 0.58
N ASP A 8 -7.65 8.36 1.60
CA ASP A 8 -6.77 7.60 2.47
C ASP A 8 -7.59 7.05 3.66
N PHE A 9 -8.08 5.81 3.53
CA PHE A 9 -8.95 5.23 4.57
C PHE A 9 -8.23 5.07 5.91
N HIS A 10 -6.90 4.93 5.89
CA HIS A 10 -6.10 4.88 7.11
C HIS A 10 -6.20 6.17 7.93
N ASP A 11 -6.21 7.31 7.25
CA ASP A 11 -6.33 8.62 7.87
C ASP A 11 -7.76 8.87 8.35
N LEU A 12 -8.77 8.39 7.61
CA LEU A 12 -10.18 8.45 8.04
C LEU A 12 -10.45 7.71 9.36
N LEU A 13 -9.77 6.58 9.58
CA LEU A 13 -9.86 5.83 10.85
C LEU A 13 -9.23 6.58 12.04
N GLY A 14 -8.25 7.44 11.78
CA GLY A 14 -7.53 8.22 12.80
C GLY A 14 -8.05 9.64 13.01
N ALA A 15 -9.12 10.03 12.32
CA ALA A 15 -9.67 11.37 12.36
C ALA A 15 -10.59 11.57 13.57
N LYS A 16 -10.03 12.01 14.71
CA LYS A 16 -10.71 12.90 15.66
C LYS A 16 -9.75 13.88 16.34
N GLU A 17 -10.30 15.05 16.63
CA GLU A 17 -9.66 16.29 17.08
C GLU A 17 -8.55 16.06 18.12
N ARG A 18 -7.36 16.60 17.86
CA ARG A 18 -6.53 17.10 18.96
C ARG A 18 -5.71 18.31 18.51
N PRO A 19 -5.64 19.34 19.36
CA PRO A 19 -4.35 19.87 19.77
C PRO A 19 -3.63 18.78 20.60
N GLY A 20 -2.58 18.17 20.02
CA GLY A 20 -1.71 17.20 20.71
C GLY A 20 -2.00 15.69 20.50
N SER A 21 -2.74 15.26 19.47
CA SER A 21 -2.78 13.83 19.07
C SER A 21 -1.72 13.57 18.07
N GLN A 22 -1.21 12.34 18.14
CA GLN A 22 -0.73 11.72 16.93
C GLN A 22 -1.84 10.90 16.26
N TYR A 23 -2.76 10.21 16.95
CA TYR A 23 -4.06 9.73 16.41
C TYR A 23 -5.07 9.48 17.57
N VAL A 24 -6.34 9.89 17.44
CA VAL A 24 -7.46 9.43 18.29
C VAL A 24 -8.37 8.61 17.40
N GLY A 25 -8.69 7.40 17.83
CA GLY A 25 -9.64 6.54 17.14
C GLY A 25 -10.96 7.24 16.82
N HIS A 26 -11.63 6.76 15.77
CA HIS A 26 -13.02 7.14 15.52
C HIS A 26 -13.82 6.91 16.82
N PRO A 27 -14.71 7.84 17.23
CA PRO A 27 -15.37 7.81 18.55
C PRO A 27 -16.13 6.51 18.85
N ASP A 28 -16.57 5.82 17.80
CA ASP A 28 -17.30 4.56 17.91
C ASP A 28 -16.37 3.33 17.96
N GLY A 29 -15.04 3.53 17.91
CA GLY A 29 -14.03 2.47 17.84
C GLY A 29 -13.95 1.75 16.48
N TYR A 30 -14.65 2.24 15.46
CA TYR A 30 -14.61 1.82 14.06
C TYR A 30 -15.09 2.96 13.16
N TYR A 31 -14.78 2.93 11.86
CA TYR A 31 -15.32 3.91 10.92
C TYR A 31 -16.68 3.44 10.37
N PRO A 32 -17.80 4.16 10.55
CA PRO A 32 -19.11 3.71 10.10
C PRO A 32 -19.22 3.63 8.58
N GLN A 33 -19.80 2.54 8.07
CA GLN A 33 -20.04 2.36 6.62
C GLN A 33 -20.81 3.54 6.02
N LYS A 34 -21.88 3.97 6.70
CA LYS A 34 -22.71 5.11 6.26
C LYS A 34 -21.90 6.41 6.14
N SER A 35 -20.89 6.61 6.99
CA SER A 35 -20.01 7.78 6.89
C SER A 35 -19.16 7.73 5.61
N LEU A 36 -18.65 6.55 5.24
CA LEU A 36 -17.92 6.36 3.98
C LEU A 36 -18.83 6.61 2.77
N GLU A 37 -20.03 6.04 2.79
CA GLU A 37 -21.00 6.21 1.72
C GLU A 37 -21.37 7.69 1.54
N VAL A 38 -21.65 8.41 2.65
CA VAL A 38 -21.97 9.84 2.62
C VAL A 38 -20.82 10.66 2.06
N LEU A 39 -19.58 10.36 2.43
CA LEU A 39 -18.39 11.04 1.90
C LEU A 39 -18.31 10.90 0.38
N ILE A 40 -18.41 9.67 -0.13
CA ILE A 40 -18.34 9.38 -1.57
C ILE A 40 -19.50 10.04 -2.33
N ARG A 41 -20.73 9.92 -1.81
CA ARG A 41 -21.92 10.55 -2.43
C ARG A 41 -21.81 12.07 -2.49
N ARG A 42 -21.32 12.71 -1.42
CA ARG A 42 -21.10 14.16 -1.39
C ARG A 42 -20.05 14.59 -2.41
N ALA A 43 -18.99 13.80 -2.58
CA ALA A 43 -17.99 14.08 -3.60
C ALA A 43 -18.59 13.98 -5.01
N ALA A 44 -19.37 12.94 -5.30
CA ALA A 44 -20.07 12.82 -6.58
C ALA A 44 -20.99 14.02 -6.85
N GLN A 45 -21.80 14.42 -5.86
CA GLN A 45 -22.67 15.59 -5.93
C GLN A 45 -21.89 16.91 -6.12
N SER A 46 -20.66 16.97 -5.61
CA SER A 46 -19.75 18.12 -5.77
C SER A 46 -19.02 18.12 -7.12
N GLY A 47 -19.30 17.14 -8.01
CA GLY A 47 -18.75 17.08 -9.36
C GLY A 47 -17.49 16.22 -9.51
N PHE A 48 -17.05 15.52 -8.46
CA PHE A 48 -15.96 14.55 -8.59
C PHE A 48 -16.38 13.39 -9.51
N LYS A 49 -15.46 12.94 -10.35
CA LYS A 49 -15.71 11.87 -11.33
C LYS A 49 -14.92 10.61 -11.08
N ARG A 50 -13.83 10.71 -10.30
CA ARG A 50 -12.99 9.57 -9.94
C ARG A 50 -12.70 9.54 -8.46
N LEU A 51 -12.63 8.34 -7.92
CA LEU A 51 -12.21 8.03 -6.56
C LEU A 51 -10.94 7.18 -6.65
N PHE A 52 -9.84 7.67 -6.07
CA PHE A 52 -8.67 6.83 -5.77
C PHE A 52 -8.77 6.43 -4.30
N PHE A 53 -9.09 5.17 -4.05
CA PHE A 53 -9.28 4.65 -2.70
C PHE A 53 -8.04 3.89 -2.26
N ARG A 54 -7.31 4.40 -1.26
CA ARG A 54 -6.08 3.79 -0.80
C ARG A 54 -6.36 2.48 -0.07
N ILE A 55 -5.87 1.40 -0.67
CA ILE A 55 -5.92 0.06 -0.10
C ILE A 55 -4.67 -0.24 0.69
N ALA A 56 -3.53 0.28 0.25
CA ALA A 56 -2.25 0.02 0.90
C ALA A 56 -2.14 0.75 2.24
N VAL A 57 -1.69 0.00 3.25
CA VAL A 57 -1.40 0.46 4.61
C VAL A 57 0.02 0.01 4.93
N CYS A 58 0.98 0.66 4.27
CA CYS A 58 2.31 0.10 4.07
C CYS A 58 2.20 -1.33 3.47
N GLY A 59 2.82 -2.34 4.11
CA GLY A 59 2.76 -3.73 3.68
C GLY A 59 1.43 -4.45 3.96
N ARG A 60 0.52 -3.82 4.69
CA ARG A 60 -0.83 -4.35 5.00
C ARG A 60 -1.89 -3.80 4.05
N THR A 61 -3.11 -4.35 4.10
CA THR A 61 -4.23 -3.94 3.24
C THR A 61 -5.48 -3.51 4.01
N ALA A 62 -6.23 -2.58 3.43
CA ALA A 62 -7.52 -2.07 3.88
C ALA A 62 -8.74 -2.90 3.43
N CYS A 63 -8.53 -4.02 2.75
CA CYS A 63 -9.58 -4.91 2.27
C CYS A 63 -9.28 -6.37 2.64
N ARG A 64 -10.25 -7.26 2.46
CA ARG A 64 -10.02 -8.70 2.65
C ARG A 64 -9.09 -9.21 1.53
N SER A 65 -8.09 -9.99 1.90
CA SER A 65 -7.09 -10.51 0.98
C SER A 65 -6.53 -11.83 1.51
N LYS A 66 -6.19 -12.75 0.61
CA LYS A 66 -5.43 -13.97 0.94
C LYS A 66 -3.93 -13.77 0.72
N VAL A 67 -3.55 -12.72 -0.02
CA VAL A 67 -2.16 -12.41 -0.38
C VAL A 67 -1.50 -11.48 0.63
N LYS A 68 -2.20 -10.44 1.07
CA LYS A 68 -1.71 -9.45 2.03
C LYS A 68 -2.47 -9.54 3.33
N GLU A 69 -1.78 -9.42 4.46
CA GLU A 69 -2.47 -9.32 5.73
C GLU A 69 -3.24 -8.01 5.83
N MET A 70 -4.43 -8.12 6.41
CA MET A 70 -5.22 -6.95 6.77
C MET A 70 -4.47 -6.09 7.79
N ALA A 71 -4.71 -4.79 7.72
CA ALA A 71 -4.21 -3.86 8.72
C ALA A 71 -4.80 -4.19 10.10
N ASP A 72 -3.95 -4.14 11.12
CA ASP A 72 -4.25 -4.53 12.50
C ASP A 72 -3.57 -3.61 13.54
N HIS A 73 -2.74 -2.66 13.09
CA HIS A 73 -1.91 -1.81 13.95
C HIS A 73 -2.68 -0.72 14.71
N ARG A 74 -3.98 -0.58 14.43
CA ARG A 74 -4.93 0.24 15.20
C ARG A 74 -6.18 -0.57 15.51
N PRO A 75 -6.80 -0.46 16.69
CA PRO A 75 -7.97 -1.25 17.05
C PRO A 75 -9.19 -1.01 16.14
N GLU A 76 -9.28 0.15 15.51
CA GLU A 76 -10.37 0.51 14.59
C GLU A 76 -10.31 -0.29 13.29
N TRP A 77 -9.14 -0.77 12.87
CA TRP A 77 -9.00 -1.59 11.66
C TRP A 77 -9.75 -2.92 11.76
N PRO A 78 -9.40 -3.83 12.71
CA PRO A 78 -10.12 -5.08 12.85
C PRO A 78 -11.59 -4.85 13.21
N ALA A 79 -11.90 -3.82 14.00
CA ALA A 79 -13.28 -3.47 14.34
C ALA A 79 -14.10 -3.05 13.10
N THR A 80 -13.50 -2.32 12.15
CA THR A 80 -14.14 -1.93 10.89
C THR A 80 -14.26 -3.12 9.94
N LEU A 81 -13.17 -3.85 9.71
CA LEU A 81 -13.12 -4.99 8.77
C LEU A 81 -14.02 -6.17 9.17
N LYS A 82 -14.29 -6.33 10.48
CA LYS A 82 -15.27 -7.29 11.00
C LYS A 82 -16.71 -6.92 10.61
N ARG A 83 -17.00 -5.63 10.42
CA ARG A 83 -18.36 -5.13 10.12
C ARG A 83 -18.62 -5.06 8.62
N TYR A 84 -17.67 -4.54 7.85
CA TYR A 84 -17.78 -4.43 6.40
C TYR A 84 -16.40 -4.35 5.75
N ASP A 85 -16.35 -4.54 4.43
CA ASP A 85 -15.14 -4.33 3.64
C ASP A 85 -15.15 -2.90 3.05
N PRO A 86 -14.26 -2.00 3.49
CA PRO A 86 -14.25 -0.61 3.04
C PRO A 86 -14.07 -0.46 1.54
N PHE A 87 -13.29 -1.33 0.90
CA PHE A 87 -13.05 -1.23 -0.54
C PHE A 87 -14.27 -1.67 -1.34
N ALA A 88 -14.94 -2.76 -0.92
CA ALA A 88 -16.20 -3.16 -1.54
C ALA A 88 -17.25 -2.04 -1.47
N VAL A 89 -17.36 -1.38 -0.30
CA VAL A 89 -18.28 -0.23 -0.13
C VAL A 89 -17.87 0.93 -1.03
N ALA A 90 -16.57 1.23 -1.14
CA ALA A 90 -16.07 2.30 -1.98
C ALA A 90 -16.39 2.08 -3.47
N VAL A 91 -16.09 0.89 -4.00
CA VAL A 91 -16.41 0.52 -5.40
C VAL A 91 -17.90 0.63 -5.65
N LYS A 92 -18.72 -0.03 -4.82
CA LYS A 92 -20.19 -0.02 -4.96
C LYS A 92 -20.76 1.40 -4.93
N THR A 93 -20.33 2.22 -3.97
CA THR A 93 -20.88 3.58 -3.80
C THR A 93 -20.43 4.52 -4.93
N ALA A 94 -19.19 4.37 -5.41
CA ALA A 94 -18.71 5.14 -6.56
C ALA A 94 -19.56 4.83 -7.80
N HIS A 95 -19.77 3.55 -8.11
CA HIS A 95 -20.59 3.15 -9.27
C HIS A 95 -22.04 3.58 -9.17
N GLU A 96 -22.67 3.46 -7.99
CA GLU A 96 -24.04 3.96 -7.74
C GLU A 96 -24.19 5.48 -7.94
N THR A 97 -23.08 6.23 -7.94
CA THR A 97 -23.06 7.68 -8.13
C THR A 97 -22.46 8.12 -9.46
N GLY A 98 -22.14 7.16 -10.34
CA GLY A 98 -21.53 7.43 -11.65
C GLY A 98 -20.06 7.89 -11.57
N MET A 99 -19.37 7.63 -10.47
CA MET A 99 -17.93 7.84 -10.33
C MET A 99 -17.17 6.55 -10.69
N GLU A 100 -15.99 6.71 -11.27
CA GLU A 100 -15.01 5.62 -11.39
C GLU A 100 -14.29 5.42 -10.05
N CYS A 101 -13.98 4.17 -9.68
CA CYS A 101 -13.20 3.81 -8.50
C CYS A 101 -11.92 3.09 -8.88
N TYR A 102 -10.76 3.59 -8.43
CA TYR A 102 -9.46 2.97 -8.65
C TYR A 102 -8.88 2.50 -7.32
N ALA A 103 -8.37 1.27 -7.31
CA ALA A 103 -7.63 0.75 -6.16
C ALA A 103 -6.26 1.45 -6.11
N TRP A 104 -6.03 2.26 -5.09
CA TRP A 104 -4.75 2.93 -4.91
C TRP A 104 -3.80 2.04 -4.09
N ILE A 105 -2.73 1.59 -4.75
CA ILE A 105 -1.64 0.81 -4.16
C ILE A 105 -0.31 1.57 -4.16
N THR A 106 0.59 1.18 -3.27
CA THR A 106 1.93 1.79 -3.09
C THR A 106 3.01 0.70 -3.18
N PRO A 107 3.54 0.42 -4.38
CA PRO A 107 4.47 -0.71 -4.60
C PRO A 107 5.80 -0.62 -3.84
N PHE A 108 6.19 0.57 -3.40
CA PHE A 108 7.46 0.85 -2.74
C PHE A 108 7.29 1.20 -1.26
N ASP A 109 6.18 0.76 -0.67
CA ASP A 109 5.78 1.14 0.68
C ASP A 109 5.39 -0.10 1.50
N ASP A 110 6.27 -1.09 1.63
CA ASP A 110 5.95 -2.33 2.34
C ASP A 110 6.43 -2.35 3.80
N ALA A 111 6.90 -1.22 4.34
CA ALA A 111 7.30 -1.07 5.74
C ALA A 111 7.01 0.35 6.27
N GLY A 112 6.82 0.51 7.59
CA GLY A 112 6.49 1.81 8.21
C GLY A 112 7.72 2.65 8.66
N PRO A 113 7.52 3.94 8.98
CA PRO A 113 8.58 4.97 9.13
C PRO A 113 9.39 4.91 10.44
N LYS A 114 9.17 3.90 11.28
CA LYS A 114 10.00 3.61 12.45
C LYS A 114 10.39 2.15 12.38
N LEU A 115 11.70 1.88 12.42
CA LEU A 115 12.37 0.58 12.56
C LEU A 115 13.07 0.11 11.27
N GLY A 116 14.37 0.42 11.17
CA GLY A 116 15.31 -0.56 10.63
C GLY A 116 15.13 -1.86 11.41
N ARG A 117 14.93 -2.98 10.71
CA ARG A 117 14.46 -4.25 11.28
C ARG A 117 13.11 -4.09 11.98
N SER A 118 12.07 -3.81 11.22
CA SER A 118 10.74 -3.70 11.76
C SER A 118 10.37 -5.00 12.48
N LYS A 119 9.98 -4.91 13.75
CA LYS A 119 9.52 -6.09 14.50
C LYS A 119 8.29 -6.67 13.80
N PRO A 120 8.04 -7.98 13.89
CA PRO A 120 6.75 -8.56 13.53
C PRO A 120 5.61 -7.71 14.14
N GLY A 121 4.65 -7.28 13.33
CA GLY A 121 3.52 -6.42 13.76
C GLY A 121 3.69 -4.91 13.55
N SER A 122 4.85 -4.44 13.09
CA SER A 122 4.91 -3.17 12.35
C SER A 122 4.07 -3.30 11.07
N SER A 123 3.66 -2.20 10.41
CA SER A 123 2.88 -2.23 9.16
C SER A 123 3.62 -2.89 7.97
N GLN A 124 4.68 -3.67 8.22
CA GLN A 124 5.37 -4.52 7.29
C GLN A 124 4.55 -5.77 6.93
N SER A 125 4.61 -6.22 5.67
CA SER A 125 4.05 -7.53 5.31
C SER A 125 4.94 -8.66 5.81
N ARG A 126 4.35 -9.83 6.07
CA ARG A 126 5.15 -11.03 6.38
C ARG A 126 6.03 -11.46 5.23
N PHE A 127 5.57 -11.27 3.98
CA PHE A 127 6.37 -11.57 2.80
C PHE A 127 7.68 -10.76 2.78
N SER A 128 7.62 -9.45 3.06
CA SER A 128 8.83 -8.62 3.21
C SER A 128 9.70 -9.06 4.40
N PHE A 129 9.08 -9.42 5.53
CA PHE A 129 9.80 -9.81 6.74
C PHE A 129 10.53 -11.15 6.61
N GLU A 130 9.88 -12.16 6.03
CA GLU A 130 10.41 -13.51 5.85
C GLU A 130 11.39 -13.61 4.68
N HIS A 131 11.31 -12.69 3.71
CA HIS A 131 12.16 -12.67 2.52
C HIS A 131 12.94 -11.34 2.37
N PRO A 132 13.90 -11.04 3.27
CA PRO A 132 14.74 -9.86 3.16
C PRO A 132 15.51 -9.77 1.82
N GLU A 133 15.88 -10.90 1.22
CA GLU A 133 16.59 -11.01 -0.07
C GLU A 133 15.81 -10.45 -1.27
N PHE A 134 14.48 -10.34 -1.13
CA PHE A 134 13.59 -9.78 -2.16
C PHE A 134 13.51 -8.25 -2.13
N GLN A 135 14.10 -7.62 -1.12
CA GLN A 135 14.14 -6.17 -0.98
C GLN A 135 15.38 -5.60 -1.68
N LEU A 136 15.39 -4.30 -2.00
CA LEU A 136 16.56 -3.71 -2.66
C LEU A 136 17.79 -3.85 -1.76
N GLN A 137 18.80 -4.55 -2.27
CA GLN A 137 20.06 -4.76 -1.56
C GLN A 137 21.07 -3.67 -1.89
N ASP A 138 22.01 -3.43 -0.98
CA ASP A 138 23.22 -2.71 -1.33
C ASP A 138 24.18 -3.54 -2.20
N ARG A 139 25.36 -2.97 -2.48
CA ARG A 139 26.37 -3.56 -3.37
C ARG A 139 26.88 -4.90 -2.87
N ASP A 140 27.01 -5.07 -1.56
CA ASP A 140 27.53 -6.27 -0.92
C ASP A 140 26.44 -7.34 -0.77
N GLY A 141 25.16 -6.94 -0.76
CA GLY A 141 24.03 -7.85 -0.80
C GLY A 141 23.51 -8.25 0.58
N ASP A 142 23.94 -7.57 1.65
CA ASP A 142 23.68 -7.95 3.04
C ASP A 142 22.90 -6.89 3.86
N ASP A 143 22.63 -5.71 3.28
CA ASP A 143 21.77 -4.68 3.87
C ASP A 143 20.48 -4.45 3.05
N PRO A 144 19.34 -5.09 3.40
CA PRO A 144 18.07 -4.87 2.73
C PRO A 144 17.47 -3.50 3.05
N LEU A 145 17.05 -2.77 2.01
CA LEU A 145 16.22 -1.57 2.16
C LEU A 145 14.78 -1.95 2.49
N TYR A 146 14.50 -2.09 3.78
CA TYR A 146 13.19 -2.54 4.25
C TYR A 146 12.02 -1.72 3.71
N GLY A 147 11.04 -2.41 3.14
CA GLY A 147 9.81 -1.87 2.56
C GLY A 147 9.90 -1.54 1.07
N VAL A 148 11.06 -1.71 0.43
CA VAL A 148 11.23 -1.47 -1.01
C VAL A 148 11.70 -2.73 -1.72
N TYR A 149 10.85 -3.32 -2.55
CA TYR A 149 11.15 -4.57 -3.24
C TYR A 149 11.99 -4.43 -4.50
N CYS A 150 12.73 -5.48 -4.82
CA CYS A 150 13.34 -5.69 -6.12
C CYS A 150 12.42 -6.49 -7.04
N PHE A 151 11.80 -5.83 -8.02
CA PHE A 151 10.92 -6.47 -9.02
C PHE A 151 11.66 -7.35 -10.04
N GLY A 152 13.00 -7.46 -9.95
CA GLY A 152 13.78 -8.45 -10.69
C GLY A 152 13.44 -9.90 -10.29
N HIS A 153 13.04 -10.10 -9.04
CA HIS A 153 12.61 -11.40 -8.53
C HIS A 153 11.21 -11.78 -9.05
N PRO A 154 11.02 -12.97 -9.67
CA PRO A 154 9.70 -13.42 -10.11
C PRO A 154 8.69 -13.57 -8.97
N GLU A 155 9.14 -13.92 -7.77
CA GLU A 155 8.33 -14.09 -6.57
C GLU A 155 7.70 -12.77 -6.13
N VAL A 156 8.48 -11.68 -6.17
CA VAL A 156 7.98 -10.31 -5.92
C VAL A 156 6.90 -9.95 -6.95
N ARG A 157 7.15 -10.20 -8.24
CA ARG A 157 6.16 -9.92 -9.28
C ARG A 157 4.89 -10.74 -9.07
N ALA A 158 5.02 -12.02 -8.73
CA ALA A 158 3.89 -12.89 -8.45
C ALA A 158 3.08 -12.40 -7.24
N TYR A 159 3.74 -12.01 -6.16
CA TYR A 159 3.11 -11.46 -4.96
C TYR A 159 2.25 -10.22 -5.29
N PHE A 160 2.81 -9.23 -5.98
CA PHE A 160 2.06 -8.04 -6.38
C PHE A 160 0.94 -8.33 -7.38
N LEU A 161 1.19 -9.15 -8.40
CA LEU A 161 0.18 -9.49 -9.40
C LEU A 161 -0.97 -10.29 -8.80
N ASN A 162 -0.70 -11.18 -7.85
CA ASN A 162 -1.75 -11.92 -7.14
C ASN A 162 -2.61 -10.99 -6.29
N HIS A 163 -2.01 -10.03 -5.58
CA HIS A 163 -2.79 -9.03 -4.86
C HIS A 163 -3.60 -8.14 -5.80
N ILE A 164 -3.01 -7.67 -6.92
CA ILE A 164 -3.72 -6.89 -7.94
C ILE A 164 -4.92 -7.68 -8.49
N ARG A 165 -4.78 -8.99 -8.75
CA ARG A 165 -5.91 -9.83 -9.18
C ARG A 165 -7.04 -9.88 -8.15
N GLU A 166 -6.70 -9.99 -6.85
CA GLU A 166 -7.72 -9.91 -5.79
C GLU A 166 -8.41 -8.55 -5.79
N LEU A 167 -7.67 -7.44 -5.93
CA LEU A 167 -8.25 -6.10 -5.99
C LEU A 167 -9.16 -5.91 -7.21
N LEU A 168 -8.74 -6.38 -8.38
CA LEU A 168 -9.55 -6.31 -9.61
C LEU A 168 -10.84 -7.15 -9.50
N ALA A 169 -10.85 -8.21 -8.69
CA ALA A 169 -12.04 -9.02 -8.45
C ALA A 169 -13.15 -8.26 -7.69
N TYR A 170 -12.84 -7.13 -7.03
CA TYR A 170 -13.86 -6.23 -6.45
C TYR A 170 -14.61 -5.43 -7.53
N GLY A 171 -14.15 -5.46 -8.78
CA GLY A 171 -14.70 -4.68 -9.89
C GLY A 171 -14.37 -3.18 -9.91
N PRO A 172 -13.19 -2.69 -9.44
CA PRO A 172 -12.83 -1.29 -9.67
C PRO A 172 -12.57 -1.01 -11.16
N ASP A 173 -12.60 0.26 -11.55
CA ASP A 173 -12.32 0.74 -12.91
C ASP A 173 -10.81 0.75 -13.24
N GLY A 174 -9.95 0.56 -12.23
CA GLY A 174 -8.53 0.38 -12.45
C GLY A 174 -7.69 0.35 -11.18
N ILE A 175 -6.37 0.38 -11.39
CA ILE A 175 -5.36 0.47 -10.34
C ILE A 175 -4.64 1.81 -10.46
N PHE A 176 -4.54 2.54 -9.36
CA PHE A 176 -3.69 3.72 -9.26
C PHE A 176 -2.38 3.34 -8.56
N PHE A 177 -1.28 3.36 -9.33
CA PHE A 177 0.07 3.15 -8.82
C PHE A 177 0.63 4.45 -8.27
N SER A 178 0.78 4.53 -6.95
CA SER A 178 1.40 5.67 -6.29
C SER A 178 2.85 5.39 -5.95
N ASN A 179 3.70 6.39 -6.19
CA ASN A 179 5.10 6.41 -5.76
C ASN A 179 5.26 6.88 -4.30
N ARG A 180 4.16 7.09 -3.56
CA ARG A 180 4.21 7.40 -2.12
C ARG A 180 4.85 6.23 -1.38
N SER A 181 5.70 6.57 -0.41
CA SER A 181 6.28 5.60 0.51
C SER A 181 6.48 6.21 1.90
N HIS A 182 6.20 5.41 2.92
CA HIS A 182 6.57 5.58 4.32
C HIS A 182 7.70 4.62 4.73
N SER A 183 8.13 3.74 3.83
CA SER A 183 9.27 2.85 4.03
C SER A 183 10.58 3.63 4.10
N ASN A 184 11.64 2.94 4.49
CA ASN A 184 12.95 3.58 4.60
C ASN A 184 13.37 4.16 3.25
N MET A 185 13.50 5.49 3.21
CA MET A 185 14.06 6.20 2.08
C MET A 185 15.55 6.42 2.37
N THR A 186 16.42 5.79 1.58
CA THR A 186 17.87 6.03 1.68
C THR A 186 18.25 7.32 0.93
N ARG A 187 19.15 8.12 1.51
CA ARG A 187 19.83 9.22 0.78
C ARG A 187 20.86 8.69 -0.23
N ARG A 188 21.23 7.41 -0.10
CA ARG A 188 22.22 6.70 -0.92
C ARG A 188 21.52 5.86 -1.99
N GLN A 189 20.70 6.49 -2.83
CA GLN A 189 19.88 5.78 -3.83
C GLN A 189 20.73 5.04 -4.87
N LYS A 190 21.93 5.55 -5.18
CA LYS A 190 22.89 4.92 -6.11
C LYS A 190 23.57 3.67 -5.53
N GLU A 191 23.39 3.41 -4.23
CA GLU A 191 24.03 2.31 -3.52
C GLU A 191 23.07 1.13 -3.32
N ARG A 192 21.92 1.08 -4.01
CA ARG A 192 20.92 0.01 -3.88
C ARG A 192 20.52 -0.59 -5.23
N GLY A 193 19.90 -1.76 -5.18
CA GLY A 193 19.37 -2.48 -6.36
C GLY A 193 20.35 -3.49 -6.94
N PHE A 194 21.43 -3.84 -6.24
CA PHE A 194 22.39 -4.86 -6.63
C PHE A 194 21.90 -6.28 -6.25
N ASN A 195 20.61 -6.53 -6.45
CA ASN A 195 20.06 -7.87 -6.24
C ASN A 195 20.58 -8.84 -7.31
N PRO A 196 20.78 -10.13 -6.98
CA PRO A 196 21.26 -11.14 -7.93
C PRO A 196 20.55 -11.16 -9.31
N PRO A 197 19.20 -11.12 -9.42
CA PRO A 197 18.55 -11.09 -10.74
C PRO A 197 18.83 -9.81 -11.53
N VAL A 198 19.07 -8.68 -10.87
CA VAL A 198 19.40 -7.42 -11.54
C VAL A 198 20.83 -7.45 -12.05
N ILE A 199 21.78 -7.91 -11.22
CA ILE A 199 23.19 -8.10 -11.60
C ILE A 199 23.29 -9.04 -12.80
N ALA A 200 22.62 -10.20 -12.75
CA ALA A 200 22.65 -11.17 -13.83
C ALA A 200 22.16 -10.57 -15.16
N ARG A 201 21.05 -9.82 -15.13
CA ARG A 201 20.54 -9.12 -16.33
C ARG A 201 21.43 -7.99 -16.81
N TYR A 202 22.13 -7.32 -15.89
CA TYR A 202 23.10 -6.29 -16.25
C TYR A 202 24.32 -6.91 -16.96
N ILE A 203 24.90 -7.99 -16.41
CA ILE A 203 26.03 -8.70 -17.01
C ILE A 203 25.65 -9.27 -18.39
N GLU A 204 24.48 -9.90 -18.50
CA GLU A 204 23.97 -10.40 -19.79
C GLU A 204 23.90 -9.29 -20.85
N ARG A 205 23.46 -8.09 -20.47
CA ARG A 205 23.22 -6.99 -21.40
C ARG A 205 24.46 -6.16 -21.73
N PHE A 206 25.38 -6.03 -20.78
CA PHE A 206 26.49 -5.06 -20.86
C PHE A 206 27.88 -5.70 -20.72
N GLY A 207 27.97 -6.99 -20.38
CA GLY A 207 29.23 -7.73 -20.29
C GLY A 207 30.10 -7.39 -19.07
N SER A 208 29.61 -6.56 -18.14
CA SER A 208 30.33 -6.15 -16.93
C SER A 208 29.47 -6.27 -15.69
N ASP A 209 30.11 -6.47 -14.54
CA ASP A 209 29.43 -6.48 -13.24
C ASP A 209 29.22 -5.03 -12.76
N PRO A 210 27.97 -4.57 -12.52
CA PRO A 210 27.69 -3.20 -12.13
C PRO A 210 28.24 -2.83 -10.73
N ARG A 211 28.73 -3.81 -9.96
CA ARG A 211 29.38 -3.59 -8.67
C ARG A 211 30.86 -3.23 -8.80
N ILE A 212 31.45 -3.44 -9.98
CA ILE A 212 32.84 -3.08 -10.27
C ILE A 212 32.83 -1.72 -10.97
N PRO A 213 33.55 -0.70 -10.45
CA PRO A 213 33.66 0.63 -11.08
C PRO A 213 34.26 0.61 -12.49
#